data_AF-A0A1F9LMV7-F1
#
_entry.id   AF-A0A1F9LMV7-F1
#
_cell.length_a   1.000
_cell.length_b   1.000
_cell.length_c   1.000
_cell.angle_alpha   90.00
_cell.angle_beta   90.00
_cell.angle_gamma   90.00
#
_symmetry.space_group_name_H-M   'P 1'
#
loop_
_entity.id
_entity.type
_entity.pdbx_description
1 polymer ?
#
loop_
_entity_poly.entity_id
_entity_poly.type
_entity_poly.pdbx_seq_one_letter_code
_entity_poly.pdbx_strand_id
1 'polypeptide(L)'
;MADKISRDRKKELEQLDPFQENLLKVMAFIKEFKKQLILIGGAVVLVALIFSGIMYSFQKAENKADVLVTEALEKYAKANDPEKGYLETEAGFKTIFTEYANTNAGKLAKIQFAKICYEASKFDQSYQYYTEALQVFENDELIKNFILASLGHVCIARKEFDEAKAYFLKIEKGKTELLKDEARFSLAMLDEASGNMVESKKMYEKIMT
;
A
#
# COMPACT_ATOMS: atom_id res chain seq x y z
N MET A 1 4.63 -31.44 -70.80
CA MET A 1 4.42 -32.40 -69.70
C MET A 1 3.41 -31.78 -68.75
N ALA A 2 2.16 -32.24 -68.81
CA ALA A 2 1.13 -31.83 -67.86
C ALA A 2 1.32 -32.66 -66.59
N ASP A 3 1.75 -32.01 -65.51
CA ASP A 3 2.01 -32.66 -64.23
C ASP A 3 0.70 -33.26 -63.69
N LYS A 4 0.58 -34.59 -63.71
CA LYS A 4 -0.62 -35.30 -63.27
C LYS A 4 -0.65 -35.31 -61.75
N ILE A 5 -1.30 -34.29 -61.19
CA ILE A 5 -1.62 -34.23 -59.76
C ILE A 5 -2.41 -35.51 -59.37
N SER A 6 -1.93 -36.23 -58.35
CA SER A 6 -2.55 -37.49 -57.89
C SER A 6 -3.97 -37.24 -57.37
N ARG A 7 -4.84 -38.27 -57.45
CA ARG A 7 -6.26 -38.17 -57.02
C ARG A 7 -6.38 -37.83 -55.52
N ASP A 8 -5.39 -38.20 -54.72
CA ASP A 8 -5.38 -37.93 -53.27
C ASP A 8 -5.12 -36.44 -52.97
N ARG A 9 -4.26 -35.79 -53.76
CA ARG A 9 -4.00 -34.34 -53.65
C ARG A 9 -5.20 -33.49 -54.06
N LYS A 10 -6.06 -34.00 -54.96
CA LYS A 10 -7.36 -33.38 -55.28
C LYS A 10 -8.37 -33.53 -54.15
N LYS A 11 -8.36 -34.66 -53.42
CA LYS A 11 -9.22 -34.88 -52.25
C LYS A 11 -8.84 -34.00 -51.05
N GLU A 12 -7.55 -33.74 -50.84
CA GLU A 12 -7.08 -32.79 -49.82
C GLU A 12 -7.53 -31.34 -50.10
N LEU A 13 -7.63 -30.95 -51.37
CA LEU A 13 -8.13 -29.63 -51.78
C LEU A 13 -9.66 -29.50 -51.69
N GLU A 14 -10.40 -30.62 -51.66
CA GLU A 14 -11.88 -30.66 -51.51
C GLU A 14 -12.33 -30.75 -50.05
N GLN A 15 -11.46 -31.16 -49.13
CA GLN A 15 -11.75 -31.17 -47.70
C GLN A 15 -11.56 -29.75 -47.13
N LEU A 16 -12.57 -29.24 -46.43
CA LEU A 16 -12.46 -27.98 -45.70
C LEU A 16 -11.26 -28.07 -44.75
N ASP A 17 -10.30 -27.16 -44.91
CA ASP A 17 -9.12 -27.07 -44.05
C ASP A 17 -9.58 -27.04 -42.57
N PRO A 18 -8.91 -27.72 -41.61
CA PRO A 18 -9.23 -27.65 -40.18
C PRO A 18 -9.52 -26.22 -39.66
N PHE A 19 -8.89 -25.20 -40.24
CA PHE A 19 -9.21 -23.80 -39.97
C PHE A 19 -10.62 -23.38 -40.44
N GLN A 20 -11.02 -23.77 -41.66
CA GLN A 20 -12.35 -23.51 -42.22
C GLN A 20 -13.44 -24.28 -41.48
N GLU A 21 -13.19 -25.52 -41.07
CA GLU A 21 -14.11 -26.27 -40.20
C GLU A 21 -14.31 -25.58 -38.85
N ASN A 22 -13.22 -25.12 -38.22
CA ASN A 22 -13.31 -24.39 -36.96
C ASN A 22 -14.05 -23.05 -37.13
N LEU A 23 -13.85 -22.34 -38.24
CA LEU A 23 -14.60 -21.14 -38.60
C LEU A 23 -16.10 -21.42 -38.75
N LEU A 24 -16.47 -22.49 -39.44
CA LEU A 24 -17.87 -22.90 -39.62
C LEU A 24 -18.52 -23.30 -38.30
N LYS A 25 -17.80 -24.04 -37.44
CA LYS A 25 -18.27 -24.39 -36.08
C LYS A 25 -18.48 -23.13 -35.23
N VAL A 26 -17.57 -22.16 -35.29
CA VAL A 26 -17.71 -20.86 -34.62
C VAL A 26 -18.91 -20.07 -35.17
N MET A 27 -19.10 -20.02 -36.49
CA MET A 27 -20.28 -19.37 -37.09
C MET A 27 -21.60 -20.04 -36.69
N ALA A 28 -21.63 -21.37 -36.66
CA ALA A 28 -22.81 -22.12 -36.22
C ALA A 28 -23.12 -21.82 -34.75
N PHE A 29 -22.10 -21.82 -33.88
CA PHE A 29 -22.24 -21.48 -32.47
C PHE A 29 -22.73 -20.04 -32.26
N ILE A 30 -22.18 -19.07 -33.00
CA ILE A 30 -22.62 -17.66 -32.94
C ILE A 30 -24.08 -17.53 -33.39
N LYS A 31 -24.50 -18.29 -34.41
CA LYS A 31 -25.88 -18.24 -34.92
C LYS A 31 -26.88 -18.87 -33.97
N GLU A 32 -26.51 -19.99 -33.35
CA GLU A 32 -27.32 -20.73 -32.38
C GLU A 32 -27.48 -19.96 -31.06
N PHE A 33 -26.41 -19.31 -30.59
CA PHE A 33 -26.38 -18.56 -29.32
C PHE A 33 -26.46 -17.04 -29.47
N LYS A 34 -26.84 -16.51 -30.65
CA LYS A 34 -26.79 -15.06 -30.97
C LYS A 34 -27.44 -14.18 -29.89
N LYS A 35 -28.61 -14.57 -29.38
CA LYS A 35 -29.33 -13.83 -28.33
C LYS A 35 -28.58 -13.86 -26.98
N GLN A 36 -28.04 -15.01 -26.59
CA GLN A 36 -27.27 -15.15 -25.36
C GLN A 36 -25.95 -14.40 -25.45
N LEU A 37 -25.24 -14.47 -26.58
CA LEU A 37 -23.99 -13.73 -26.80
C LEU A 37 -24.19 -12.21 -26.78
N ILE A 38 -25.28 -11.69 -27.35
CA ILE A 38 -25.63 -10.27 -27.26
C ILE A 38 -25.91 -9.87 -25.81
N LEU A 39 -26.65 -10.69 -25.06
CA LEU A 39 -27.00 -10.41 -23.67
C LEU A 39 -25.77 -10.46 -22.75
N ILE A 40 -24.90 -11.45 -22.92
CA ILE A 40 -23.61 -11.56 -22.23
C ILE A 40 -22.70 -10.39 -22.61
N GLY A 41 -22.58 -10.05 -23.89
CA GLY A 41 -21.79 -8.92 -24.36
C GLY A 41 -22.28 -7.60 -23.79
N GLY A 42 -23.60 -7.38 -23.76
CA GLY A 42 -24.21 -6.21 -23.12
C GLY A 42 -23.94 -6.15 -21.62
N ALA A 43 -24.03 -7.29 -20.91
CA ALA A 43 -23.70 -7.37 -19.50
C ALA A 43 -22.22 -7.05 -19.22
N VAL A 44 -21.29 -7.56 -20.03
CA VAL A 44 -19.86 -7.27 -19.91
C VAL A 44 -19.58 -5.78 -20.13
N VAL A 45 -20.18 -5.15 -21.15
CA VAL A 45 -20.05 -3.71 -21.40
C VAL A 45 -20.60 -2.90 -20.23
N LEU A 46 -21.74 -3.29 -19.68
CA LEU A 46 -22.35 -2.61 -18.53
C LEU A 46 -21.45 -2.70 -17.28
N VAL A 47 -20.90 -3.88 -16.99
CA VAL A 47 -19.94 -4.07 -15.89
C VAL A 47 -18.69 -3.23 -16.11
N ALA A 48 -18.15 -3.19 -17.35
CA ALA A 48 -16.98 -2.38 -17.68
C ALA A 48 -17.24 -0.87 -17.49
N LEU A 49 -18.42 -0.37 -17.85
CA LEU A 49 -18.81 1.03 -17.64
C LEU A 49 -18.93 1.37 -16.14
N ILE A 50 -19.55 0.49 -15.36
CA ILE A 50 -19.65 0.65 -13.90
C ILE A 50 -18.25 0.68 -13.29
N PHE A 51 -17.40 -0.29 -13.64
CA PHE A 51 -16.03 -0.37 -13.15
C PHE A 51 -15.21 0.88 -13.54
N SER A 52 -15.36 1.35 -14.77
CA SER A 52 -14.70 2.57 -15.25
C SER A 52 -15.15 3.83 -14.48
N GLY A 53 -16.46 3.98 -14.23
CA GLY A 53 -16.98 5.10 -13.44
C GLY A 53 -16.47 5.09 -12.00
N ILE A 54 -16.42 3.91 -11.38
CA ILE A 54 -15.84 3.72 -10.04
C ILE A 54 -14.35 4.11 -10.05
N MET A 55 -13.57 3.57 -10.98
CA MET A 55 -12.13 3.82 -11.08
C MET A 55 -11.81 5.31 -11.31
N TYR A 56 -12.60 6.00 -12.13
CA TYR A 56 -12.49 7.44 -12.34
C TYR A 56 -12.78 8.23 -11.04
N SER A 57 -13.81 7.84 -10.30
CA SER A 57 -14.13 8.46 -9.00
C SER A 57 -13.01 8.26 -7.97
N PHE A 58 -12.41 7.07 -7.93
CA PHE A 58 -11.27 6.78 -7.05
C PHE A 58 -10.05 7.64 -7.40
N GLN A 59 -9.71 7.77 -8.69
CA GLN A 59 -8.58 8.61 -9.11
C GLN A 59 -8.80 10.08 -8.77
N LYS A 60 -10.03 10.57 -8.94
CA LYS A 60 -10.37 11.96 -8.56
C LYS A 60 -10.29 12.17 -7.05
N ALA A 61 -10.74 11.20 -6.27
CA ALA A 61 -10.62 11.25 -4.81
C ALA A 61 -9.15 11.22 -4.38
N GLU A 62 -8.32 10.39 -5.02
CA GLU A 62 -6.87 10.29 -4.79
C GLU A 62 -6.18 11.64 -5.02
N ASN A 63 -6.35 12.24 -6.20
CA ASN A 63 -5.72 13.52 -6.52
C ASN A 63 -6.16 14.64 -5.57
N LYS A 64 -7.45 14.65 -5.18
CA LYS A 64 -7.95 15.67 -4.25
C LYS A 64 -7.39 15.46 -2.83
N ALA A 65 -7.28 14.21 -2.39
CA ALA A 65 -6.64 13.88 -1.11
C ALA A 65 -5.18 14.32 -1.10
N ASP A 66 -4.43 14.05 -2.16
CA ASP A 66 -3.01 14.43 -2.30
C ASP A 66 -2.80 15.95 -2.22
N VAL A 67 -3.64 16.73 -2.92
CA VAL A 67 -3.63 18.21 -2.82
C VAL A 67 -3.90 18.67 -1.39
N LEU A 68 -4.93 18.14 -0.73
CA LEU A 68 -5.27 18.52 0.64
C LEU A 68 -4.15 18.17 1.64
N VAL A 69 -3.52 17.00 1.48
CA VAL A 69 -2.38 16.59 2.31
C VAL A 69 -1.21 17.55 2.11
N THR A 70 -0.89 17.86 0.85
CA THR A 70 0.19 18.80 0.51
C THR A 70 -0.06 20.17 1.11
N GLU A 71 -1.27 20.73 0.95
CA GLU A 71 -1.65 22.01 1.54
C GLU A 71 -1.55 22.01 3.07
N ALA A 72 -1.94 20.93 3.73
CA ALA A 72 -1.82 20.79 5.18
C ALA A 72 -0.34 20.75 5.61
N LEU A 73 0.49 19.99 4.91
CA LEU A 73 1.94 19.91 5.20
C LEU A 73 2.66 21.24 4.94
N GLU A 74 2.28 21.97 3.90
CA GLU A 74 2.82 23.31 3.65
C GLU A 74 2.45 24.29 4.76
N LYS A 75 1.21 24.23 5.27
CA LYS A 75 0.79 25.05 6.43
C LYS A 75 1.61 24.69 7.66
N TYR A 76 1.78 23.39 7.94
CA TYR A 76 2.62 22.91 9.03
C TYR A 76 4.04 23.48 8.94
N ALA A 77 4.66 23.38 7.75
CA ALA A 77 6.02 23.87 7.52
C ALA A 77 6.17 25.39 7.72
N LYS A 78 5.12 26.17 7.44
CA LYS A 78 5.11 27.64 7.61
C LYS A 78 4.89 28.08 9.06
N ALA A 79 4.31 27.24 9.92
CA ALA A 79 4.00 27.61 11.30
C ALA A 79 5.25 27.88 12.16
N ASN A 80 6.40 27.29 11.79
CA ASN A 80 7.71 27.40 12.45
C ASN A 80 7.73 27.07 13.96
N ASP A 81 6.63 26.48 14.45
CA ASP A 81 6.42 25.99 15.81
C ASP A 81 5.56 24.72 15.73
N PRO A 82 5.97 23.59 16.36
CA PRO A 82 5.25 22.33 16.24
C PRO A 82 3.82 22.34 16.79
N GLU A 83 3.57 23.00 17.93
CA GLU A 83 2.25 23.02 18.55
C GLU A 83 1.28 23.89 17.74
N LYS A 84 1.72 25.06 17.31
CA LYS A 84 0.95 25.91 16.39
C LYS A 84 0.69 25.19 15.07
N GLY A 85 1.69 24.55 14.49
CA GLY A 85 1.55 23.78 13.26
C GLY A 85 0.53 22.65 13.38
N TYR A 86 0.53 21.92 14.51
CA TYR A 86 -0.50 20.93 14.82
C TYR A 86 -1.90 21.55 14.82
N LEU A 87 -2.10 22.65 15.58
CA LEU A 87 -3.40 23.30 15.70
C LEU A 87 -3.93 23.83 14.35
N GLU A 88 -3.05 24.35 13.49
CA GLU A 88 -3.41 24.88 12.18
C GLU A 88 -3.77 23.79 11.15
N THR A 89 -3.31 22.55 11.37
CA THR A 89 -3.45 21.46 10.38
C THR A 89 -4.39 20.34 10.82
N GLU A 90 -4.69 20.23 12.11
CA GLU A 90 -5.58 19.21 12.68
C GLU A 90 -6.92 19.11 11.94
N ALA A 91 -7.58 20.25 11.71
CA ALA A 91 -8.87 20.28 11.01
C ALA A 91 -8.76 19.78 9.56
N GLY A 92 -7.66 20.10 8.86
CA GLY A 92 -7.40 19.65 7.49
C GLY A 92 -7.19 18.14 7.43
N PHE A 93 -6.38 17.60 8.34
CA PHE A 93 -6.15 16.16 8.45
C PHE A 93 -7.41 15.41 8.86
N LYS A 94 -8.25 15.97 9.75
CA LYS A 94 -9.54 15.38 10.11
C LYS A 94 -10.44 15.21 8.88
N THR A 95 -10.53 16.23 8.02
CA THR A 95 -11.28 16.13 6.75
C THR A 95 -10.73 15.04 5.84
N ILE A 96 -9.40 14.91 5.74
CA ILE A 96 -8.75 13.84 4.98
C ILE A 96 -9.13 12.46 5.54
N PHE A 97 -9.13 12.29 6.86
CA PHE A 97 -9.47 11.02 7.51
C PHE A 97 -10.97 10.69 7.47
N THR A 98 -11.85 11.65 7.23
CA THR A 98 -13.29 11.39 7.09
C THR A 98 -13.71 11.18 5.64
N GLU A 99 -13.21 12.01 4.72
CA GLU A 99 -13.65 12.01 3.32
C GLU A 99 -12.76 11.17 2.40
N TYR A 100 -11.49 11.01 2.75
CA TYR A 100 -10.46 10.43 1.89
C TYR A 100 -9.69 9.28 2.56
N ALA A 101 -10.20 8.68 3.63
CA ALA A 101 -9.50 7.62 4.38
C ALA A 101 -9.05 6.43 3.53
N ASN A 102 -9.78 6.12 2.46
CA ASN A 102 -9.54 4.96 1.60
C ASN A 102 -8.56 5.24 0.43
N THR A 103 -8.17 6.49 0.21
CA THR A 103 -7.16 6.85 -0.80
C THR A 103 -5.75 6.54 -0.29
N ASN A 104 -4.77 6.37 -1.18
CA ASN A 104 -3.39 6.13 -0.77
C ASN A 104 -2.82 7.35 -0.06
N ALA A 105 -3.08 8.56 -0.55
CA ALA A 105 -2.74 9.81 0.10
C ALA A 105 -3.36 9.90 1.50
N GLY A 106 -4.64 9.55 1.67
CA GLY A 106 -5.32 9.55 2.98
C GLY A 106 -4.74 8.53 3.97
N LYS A 107 -4.32 7.35 3.48
CA LYS A 107 -3.61 6.35 4.30
C LYS A 107 -2.24 6.85 4.74
N LEU A 108 -1.45 7.41 3.82
CA LEU A 108 -0.13 7.97 4.13
C LEU A 108 -0.24 9.23 5.02
N ALA A 109 -1.31 10.00 4.89
CA ALA A 109 -1.59 11.16 5.72
C ALA A 109 -1.67 10.81 7.21
N LYS A 110 -2.11 9.58 7.57
CA LYS A 110 -2.10 9.14 8.97
C LYS A 110 -0.68 9.10 9.55
N ILE A 111 0.28 8.59 8.78
CA ILE A 111 1.70 8.54 9.18
C ILE A 111 2.24 9.97 9.34
N GLN A 112 1.93 10.86 8.40
CA GLN A 112 2.38 12.26 8.44
C GLN A 112 1.78 13.02 9.63
N PHE A 113 0.48 12.85 9.88
CA PHE A 113 -0.17 13.49 11.01
C PHE A 113 0.29 12.92 12.35
N ALA A 114 0.57 11.61 12.43
CA ALA A 114 1.15 11.00 13.62
C ALA A 114 2.53 11.61 13.96
N LYS A 115 3.35 11.90 12.94
CA LYS A 115 4.62 12.64 13.09
C LYS A 115 4.39 14.06 13.59
N ILE A 116 3.44 14.79 13.02
CA ILE A 116 3.05 16.13 13.49
C ILE A 116 2.61 16.09 14.95
N CYS A 117 1.80 15.10 15.34
CA CYS A 117 1.40 14.90 16.73
C CYS A 117 2.61 14.65 17.64
N TYR A 118 3.58 13.84 17.20
CA TYR A 118 4.81 13.57 17.95
C TYR A 118 5.62 14.85 18.17
N GLU A 119 5.84 15.63 17.12
CA GLU A 119 6.60 16.89 17.17
C GLU A 119 5.91 17.93 18.07
N ALA A 120 4.58 17.95 18.09
CA ALA A 120 3.77 18.76 18.99
C ALA A 120 3.62 18.18 20.41
N SER A 121 4.40 17.14 20.76
CA SER A 121 4.35 16.44 22.05
C SER A 121 2.98 15.84 22.42
N LYS A 122 2.10 15.62 21.43
CA LYS A 122 0.81 14.93 21.58
C LYS A 122 1.01 13.41 21.43
N PHE A 123 1.78 12.82 22.33
CA PHE A 123 2.27 11.45 22.18
C PHE A 123 1.17 10.39 22.14
N ASP A 124 0.08 10.55 22.89
CA ASP A 124 -1.04 9.59 22.86
C ASP A 124 -1.74 9.58 21.50
N GLN A 125 -1.95 10.76 20.91
CA GLN A 125 -2.52 10.86 19.55
C GLN A 125 -1.56 10.32 18.51
N SER A 126 -0.26 10.63 18.63
CA SER A 126 0.77 10.08 17.76
C SER A 126 0.77 8.55 17.77
N TYR A 127 0.74 7.96 18.97
CA TYR A 127 0.68 6.52 19.15
C TYR A 127 -0.57 5.91 18.49
N GLN A 128 -1.73 6.53 18.70
CA GLN A 128 -2.99 6.08 18.09
C GLN A 128 -2.88 6.06 16.57
N TYR A 129 -2.49 7.18 15.94
CA TYR A 129 -2.43 7.27 14.48
C TYR A 129 -1.36 6.37 13.86
N TYR A 130 -0.20 6.20 14.50
CA TYR A 130 0.79 5.22 14.04
C TYR A 130 0.30 3.78 14.19
N THR A 131 -0.43 3.45 15.25
CA THR A 131 -1.02 2.11 15.43
C THR A 131 -2.07 1.81 14.36
N GLU A 132 -2.94 2.78 14.05
CA GLU A 132 -3.89 2.67 12.95
C GLU A 132 -3.17 2.54 11.59
N ALA A 133 -2.11 3.31 11.36
CA ALA A 133 -1.32 3.20 10.15
C ALA A 133 -0.62 1.83 10.03
N LEU A 134 -0.14 1.27 11.14
CA LEU A 134 0.50 -0.05 11.14
C LEU A 134 -0.46 -1.15 10.65
N GLN A 135 -1.74 -1.07 11.01
CA GLN A 135 -2.77 -2.00 10.52
C GLN A 135 -2.98 -1.89 9.01
N VAL A 136 -2.89 -0.67 8.46
CA VAL A 136 -3.06 -0.42 7.02
C VAL A 136 -1.85 -0.90 6.21
N PHE A 137 -0.64 -0.74 6.76
CA PHE A 137 0.62 -1.01 6.06
C PHE A 137 1.32 -2.29 6.55
N GLU A 138 0.62 -3.22 7.21
CA GLU A 138 1.21 -4.42 7.80
C GLU A 138 1.95 -5.33 6.79
N ASN A 139 1.57 -5.24 5.52
CA ASN A 139 2.11 -6.03 4.41
C ASN A 139 3.19 -5.29 3.61
N ASP A 140 3.41 -4.00 3.87
CA ASP A 140 4.51 -3.22 3.29
C ASP A 140 5.68 -3.21 4.28
N GLU A 141 6.63 -4.13 4.11
CA GLU A 141 7.72 -4.33 5.08
C GLU A 141 8.58 -3.06 5.30
N LEU A 142 8.70 -2.18 4.29
CA LEU A 142 9.48 -0.95 4.41
C LEU A 142 8.73 0.10 5.25
N ILE A 143 7.46 0.37 4.90
CA ILE A 143 6.62 1.31 5.64
C ILE A 143 6.35 0.79 7.05
N LYS A 144 6.13 -0.52 7.21
CA LYS A 144 5.95 -1.17 8.49
C LYS A 144 7.13 -0.94 9.42
N ASN A 145 8.38 -1.16 8.98
CA ASN A 145 9.54 -0.92 9.83
C ASN A 145 9.65 0.56 10.24
N PHE A 146 9.34 1.48 9.33
CA PHE A 146 9.28 2.91 9.65
C PHE A 146 8.23 3.23 10.73
N ILE A 147 7.02 2.66 10.62
CA ILE A 147 5.95 2.84 11.61
C ILE A 147 6.34 2.20 12.95
N LEU A 148 6.93 1.01 12.94
CA LEU A 148 7.41 0.34 14.15
C LEU A 148 8.48 1.16 14.86
N ALA A 149 9.42 1.75 14.12
CA ALA A 149 10.47 2.60 14.70
C ALA A 149 9.83 3.85 15.33
N SER A 150 8.89 4.47 14.61
CA SER A 150 8.14 5.62 15.10
C SER A 150 7.35 5.30 16.38
N LEU A 151 6.65 4.16 16.44
CA LEU A 151 5.98 3.68 17.65
C LEU A 151 6.95 3.45 18.81
N GLY A 152 8.13 2.88 18.53
CA GLY A 152 9.20 2.72 19.52
C GLY A 152 9.60 4.05 20.14
N HIS A 153 9.86 5.08 19.31
CA HIS A 153 10.19 6.43 19.78
C HIS A 153 9.05 7.11 20.54
N VAL A 154 7.80 6.93 20.08
CA VAL A 154 6.61 7.43 20.79
C VAL A 154 6.50 6.79 22.18
N CYS A 155 6.71 5.47 22.30
CA CYS A 155 6.72 4.78 23.59
C CYS A 155 7.87 5.26 24.50
N ILE A 156 9.06 5.55 23.94
CA ILE A 156 10.16 6.18 24.71
C ILE A 156 9.70 7.53 25.27
N ALA A 157 9.08 8.38 24.45
CA ALA A 157 8.57 9.68 24.88
C ALA A 157 7.47 9.55 25.96
N ARG A 158 6.64 8.49 25.89
CA ARG A 158 5.63 8.12 26.90
C ARG A 158 6.22 7.42 28.13
N LYS A 159 7.54 7.15 28.15
CA LYS A 159 8.26 6.39 29.20
C LYS A 159 7.81 4.93 29.33
N GLU A 160 7.28 4.36 28.25
CA GLU A 160 6.82 2.97 28.12
C GLU A 160 7.94 2.12 27.52
N PHE A 161 9.04 1.96 28.27
CA PHE A 161 10.29 1.38 27.75
C PHE A 161 10.16 -0.08 27.31
N ASP A 162 9.37 -0.90 28.02
CA ASP A 162 9.14 -2.29 27.63
C ASP A 162 8.40 -2.39 26.30
N GLU A 163 7.44 -1.50 26.07
CA GLU A 163 6.69 -1.45 24.83
C GLU A 163 7.56 -0.93 23.67
N ALA A 164 8.37 0.10 23.91
CA ALA A 164 9.36 0.56 22.96
C ALA A 164 10.30 -0.58 22.53
N LYS A 165 10.83 -1.34 23.50
CA LYS A 165 11.68 -2.51 23.25
C LYS A 165 10.97 -3.55 22.39
N ALA A 166 9.68 -3.80 22.64
CA ALA A 166 8.89 -4.74 21.84
C ALA A 166 8.76 -4.30 20.37
N TYR A 167 8.59 -3.00 20.11
CA TYR A 167 8.54 -2.48 18.73
C TYR A 167 9.87 -2.61 18.00
N PHE A 168 10.99 -2.19 18.62
CA PHE A 168 12.31 -2.34 18.00
C PHE A 168 12.71 -3.81 17.80
N LEU A 169 12.30 -4.71 18.70
CA LEU A 169 12.55 -6.14 18.54
C LEU A 169 11.80 -6.74 17.33
N LYS A 170 10.61 -6.20 16.99
CA LYS A 170 9.90 -6.61 15.76
C LYS A 170 10.68 -6.22 14.51
N ILE A 171 11.37 -5.08 14.51
CA ILE A 171 12.25 -4.63 13.41
C ILE A 171 13.47 -5.54 13.30
N GLU A 172 14.16 -5.80 14.41
CA GLU A 172 15.35 -6.66 14.43
C GLU A 172 15.05 -8.09 13.94
N LYS A 173 13.89 -8.63 14.29
CA LYS A 173 13.42 -9.95 13.83
C LYS A 173 12.78 -9.92 12.43
N GLY A 174 12.64 -8.73 11.84
CA GLY A 174 12.02 -8.50 10.55
C GLY A 174 12.85 -9.02 9.38
N LYS A 175 12.21 -9.12 8.22
CA LYS A 175 12.84 -9.62 6.98
C LYS A 175 13.72 -8.59 6.30
N THR A 176 13.35 -7.31 6.39
CA THR A 176 14.08 -6.21 5.74
C THR A 176 15.21 -5.72 6.65
N GLU A 177 16.35 -5.39 6.05
CA GLU A 177 17.48 -4.77 6.75
C GLU A 177 17.23 -3.27 7.02
N LEU A 178 16.26 -2.66 6.35
CA LEU A 178 15.93 -1.25 6.55
C LEU A 178 15.54 -1.00 8.03
N LEU A 179 16.23 -0.04 8.65
CA LEU A 179 16.08 0.37 10.07
C LEU A 179 16.52 -0.66 11.13
N LYS A 180 17.17 -1.78 10.76
CA LYS A 180 17.69 -2.71 11.78
C LYS A 180 18.79 -2.11 12.64
N ASP A 181 19.69 -1.32 12.06
CA ASP A 181 20.75 -0.69 12.85
C ASP A 181 20.20 0.35 13.84
N GLU A 182 19.20 1.13 13.42
CA GLU A 182 18.48 2.04 14.32
C GLU A 182 17.77 1.27 15.43
N ALA A 183 17.11 0.16 15.11
CA ALA A 183 16.44 -0.67 16.10
C ALA A 183 17.42 -1.29 17.08
N ARG A 184 18.56 -1.81 16.61
CA ARG A 184 19.64 -2.34 17.46
C ARG A 184 20.20 -1.27 18.38
N PHE A 185 20.45 -0.07 17.85
CA PHE A 185 20.94 1.06 18.64
C PHE A 185 19.93 1.42 19.74
N SER A 186 18.65 1.52 19.39
CA SER A 186 17.58 1.83 20.33
C SER A 186 17.40 0.73 21.39
N LEU A 187 17.45 -0.54 20.99
CA LEU A 187 17.44 -1.69 21.91
C LEU A 187 18.62 -1.64 22.88
N ALA A 188 19.82 -1.32 22.39
CA ALA A 188 21.02 -1.21 23.20
C ALA A 188 20.87 -0.12 24.27
N MET A 189 20.44 1.09 23.87
CA MET A 189 20.20 2.19 24.81
C MET A 189 19.14 1.84 25.87
N LEU A 190 18.05 1.19 25.48
CA LEU A 190 17.01 0.74 26.40
C LEU A 190 17.53 -0.33 27.39
N ASP A 191 18.41 -1.22 26.93
CA ASP A 191 19.05 -2.22 27.78
C ASP A 191 20.09 -1.61 28.73
N GLU A 192 20.85 -0.59 28.32
CA GLU A 192 21.73 0.15 29.24
C GLU A 192 20.94 0.86 30.32
N ALA A 193 19.86 1.55 29.95
CA ALA A 193 19.00 2.28 30.88
C ALA A 193 18.34 1.36 31.92
N SER A 194 18.12 0.09 31.58
CA SER A 194 17.57 -0.94 32.48
C SER A 194 18.63 -1.81 33.19
N GLY A 195 19.93 -1.52 32.99
CA GLY A 195 21.05 -2.24 33.62
C GLY A 195 21.43 -3.56 32.94
N ASN A 196 20.83 -3.89 31.80
CA ASN A 196 21.06 -5.10 31.02
C ASN A 196 22.27 -4.98 30.08
N MET A 197 23.45 -4.68 30.64
CA MET A 197 24.67 -4.35 29.88
C MET A 197 25.11 -5.45 28.88
N VAL A 198 24.81 -6.72 29.17
CA VAL A 198 25.16 -7.85 28.29
C VAL A 198 24.37 -7.82 26.98
N GLU A 199 23.05 -7.64 27.05
CA GLU A 199 22.22 -7.56 25.84
C GLU A 199 22.44 -6.25 25.09
N SER A 200 22.70 -5.14 25.80
CA SER A 200 23.12 -3.89 25.16
C SER A 200 24.36 -4.06 24.30
N LYS A 201 25.45 -4.59 24.88
CA LYS A 201 26.72 -4.80 24.16
C LYS A 201 26.51 -5.63 22.89
N LYS A 202 25.74 -6.71 22.99
CA LYS A 202 25.41 -7.59 21.87
C LYS A 202 24.68 -6.86 20.74
N MET A 203 23.79 -5.92 21.05
CA MET A 203 23.11 -5.12 20.03
C MET A 203 24.07 -4.13 19.35
N TYR A 204 24.97 -3.47 20.10
CA TYR A 204 25.98 -2.59 19.49
C TYR A 204 26.96 -3.36 18.58
N GLU A 205 27.43 -4.54 19.00
CA GLU A 205 28.31 -5.38 18.18
C GLU A 205 27.69 -5.73 16.83
N LYS A 206 26.38 -6.02 16.80
CA LYS A 206 25.64 -6.31 15.56
C LYS A 206 25.56 -5.13 14.59
N ILE A 207 25.68 -3.89 15.04
CA ILE A 207 25.68 -2.70 14.15
C ILE A 207 27.03 -2.57 13.44
N MET A 208 28.11 -3.06 14.05
CA MET A 208 29.47 -2.94 13.52
C MET A 208 29.86 -4.06 12.53
N THR A 209 28.96 -5.02 12.28
CA THR A 209 29.21 -6.23 11.47
C THR A 209 28.40 -6.18 10.19
#